data_AF-A0A954VND4-F1
#
_entry.id   AF-A0A954VND4-F1
#
_cell.length_a   1.000
_cell.length_b   1.000
_cell.length_c   1.000
_cell.angle_alpha   90.00
_cell.angle_beta   90.00
_cell.angle_gamma   90.00
#
_symmetry.space_group_name_H-M   'P 1'
#
loop_
_entity.id
_entity.type
_entity.pdbx_description
1 polymer ?
#
loop_
_entity_poly.entity_id
_entity_poly.type
_entity_poly.pdbx_seq_one_letter_code
_entity_poly.pdbx_strand_id
1 'polypeptide(L)'
;MQTKNITTVTVLFSVIALTFGSHSLAADVLVGTNVPAARQTPLDQIDHSVWDGLLKKYVDDKGMVKYKAWKTNTGDTQALDQYLAQLSHSNGKGTKEQQLAFWINAYNAVTVKGILQE
;
A
#
# COMPACT_ATOMS: atom_id res chain seq x y z
N MET A 1 69.65 -2.65 -1.21
CA MET A 1 68.31 -2.63 -1.83
C MET A 1 67.47 -3.69 -1.12
N GLN A 2 66.26 -3.33 -0.66
CA GLN A 2 65.32 -4.09 0.20
C GLN A 2 65.57 -4.00 1.72
N THR A 3 65.14 -2.88 2.33
CA THR A 3 64.93 -2.72 3.78
C THR A 3 63.53 -3.22 4.15
N LYS A 4 63.45 -4.09 5.16
CA LYS A 4 62.21 -4.58 5.76
C LYS A 4 61.58 -3.48 6.63
N ASN A 5 60.39 -3.02 6.29
CA ASN A 5 59.62 -2.11 7.14
C ASN A 5 58.49 -2.88 7.83
N ILE A 6 58.63 -2.96 9.15
CA ILE A 6 57.63 -3.42 10.10
C ILE A 6 56.56 -2.32 10.17
N THR A 7 55.30 -2.63 9.87
CA THR A 7 54.19 -1.70 10.05
C THR A 7 53.17 -2.30 11.02
N THR A 8 53.27 -1.79 12.24
CA THR A 8 52.30 -1.66 13.33
C THR A 8 50.88 -2.18 13.08
N VAL A 9 50.49 -3.15 13.91
CA VAL A 9 49.10 -3.59 14.11
C VAL A 9 48.34 -2.52 14.88
N THR A 10 47.32 -1.91 14.26
CA THR A 10 46.35 -1.07 14.96
C THR A 10 45.05 -1.85 15.10
N VAL A 11 44.75 -2.30 16.32
CA VAL A 11 43.44 -2.84 16.70
C VAL A 11 42.48 -1.67 16.86
N LEU A 12 41.56 -1.48 15.92
CA LEU A 12 40.41 -0.57 16.11
C LEU A 12 39.23 -1.37 16.66
N PHE A 13 38.92 -1.15 17.93
CA PHE A 13 37.60 -1.46 18.49
C PHE A 13 36.61 -0.44 17.94
N SER A 14 35.60 -0.89 17.21
CA SER A 14 34.47 -0.04 16.81
C SER A 14 33.17 -0.82 16.98
N VAL A 15 32.58 -0.55 18.15
CA VAL A 15 31.16 -0.51 18.51
C VAL A 15 30.19 -1.24 17.56
N ILE A 16 29.60 -2.30 18.10
CA ILE A 16 28.39 -2.97 17.62
C ILE A 16 27.29 -1.91 17.43
N ALA A 17 27.06 -1.50 16.19
CA ALA A 17 25.82 -0.86 15.81
C ALA A 17 24.77 -1.96 15.69
N LEU A 18 24.00 -2.16 16.77
CA LEU A 18 22.71 -2.84 16.71
C LEU A 18 21.88 -2.13 15.64
N THR A 19 21.82 -2.72 14.45
CA THR A 19 20.86 -2.30 13.42
C THR A 19 19.49 -2.63 13.97
N PHE A 20 18.86 -1.63 14.57
CA PHE A 20 17.45 -1.65 14.91
C PHE A 20 16.70 -2.07 13.65
N GLY A 21 16.11 -3.27 13.69
CA GLY A 21 15.23 -3.74 12.63
C GLY A 21 14.15 -2.69 12.43
N SER A 22 14.07 -2.17 11.20
CA SER A 22 12.96 -1.33 10.77
C SER A 22 11.69 -2.18 10.84
N HIS A 23 11.05 -2.20 12.00
CA HIS A 23 9.66 -2.56 12.09
C HIS A 23 8.93 -1.43 11.36
N SER A 24 8.59 -1.67 10.11
CA SER A 24 7.54 -0.89 9.46
C SER A 24 6.31 -1.12 10.33
N LEU A 25 6.03 -0.19 11.24
CA LEU A 25 4.74 -0.10 11.88
C LEU A 25 3.75 -0.12 10.72
N ALA A 26 2.80 -1.06 10.75
CA ALA A 26 1.71 -1.07 9.80
C ALA A 26 1.11 0.32 9.84
N ALA A 27 1.45 1.15 8.84
CA ALA A 27 0.96 2.50 8.78
C ALA A 27 -0.55 2.34 8.71
N ASP A 28 -1.27 2.94 9.66
CA ASP A 28 -2.70 3.13 9.53
C ASP A 28 -2.93 3.60 8.09
N VAL A 29 -3.69 2.82 7.32
CA VAL A 29 -3.98 3.13 5.93
C VAL A 29 -4.87 4.38 5.95
N LEU A 30 -4.23 5.56 5.97
CA LEU A 30 -4.89 6.85 5.93
C LEU A 30 -5.37 7.09 4.50
N VAL A 31 -6.68 6.92 4.29
CA VAL A 31 -7.34 7.43 3.08
C VAL A 31 -7.40 8.95 3.22
N GLY A 32 -6.33 9.64 2.79
CA GLY A 32 -6.24 11.10 2.92
C GLY A 32 -4.81 11.66 3.04
N THR A 33 -3.83 11.07 2.34
CA THR A 33 -2.52 11.72 2.25
C THR A 33 -2.65 13.04 1.50
N ASN A 34 -2.00 14.11 1.98
CA ASN A 34 -1.99 15.38 1.27
C ASN A 34 -1.08 15.25 0.04
N VAL A 35 -1.67 14.86 -1.09
CA VAL A 35 -0.97 14.72 -2.36
C VAL A 35 -0.87 16.10 -3.03
N PRO A 36 0.34 16.61 -3.33
CA PRO A 36 0.51 17.87 -4.05
C PRO A 36 -0.25 17.87 -5.36
N ALA A 37 -0.86 18.99 -5.73
CA ALA A 37 -1.71 19.11 -6.92
C ALA A 37 -1.06 18.55 -8.21
N ALA A 38 0.26 18.74 -8.37
CA ALA A 38 1.02 18.22 -9.52
C ALA A 38 1.11 16.69 -9.62
N ARG A 39 0.79 15.97 -8.53
CA ARG A 39 0.79 14.50 -8.44
C ARG A 39 -0.63 13.92 -8.33
N GLN A 40 -1.66 14.76 -8.42
CA GLN A 40 -3.03 14.28 -8.34
C GLN A 40 -3.53 13.78 -9.70
N THR A 41 -4.37 12.76 -9.67
CA THR A 41 -4.89 12.07 -10.86
C THR A 41 -6.37 12.40 -11.05
N PRO A 42 -6.84 12.81 -12.24
CA PRO A 42 -8.27 12.95 -12.52
C PRO A 42 -8.98 11.60 -12.52
N LEU A 43 -10.29 11.61 -12.27
CA LEU A 43 -11.05 10.38 -12.01
C LEU A 43 -11.06 9.40 -13.19
N ASP A 44 -10.94 9.88 -14.42
CA ASP A 44 -10.87 9.08 -15.64
C ASP A 44 -9.54 8.35 -15.84
N GLN A 45 -8.51 8.70 -15.06
CA GLN A 45 -7.18 8.11 -15.09
C GLN A 45 -6.89 7.20 -13.88
N ILE A 46 -7.86 7.04 -12.97
CA ILE A 46 -7.73 6.10 -11.86
C ILE A 46 -7.94 4.68 -12.40
N ASP A 47 -6.95 3.81 -12.21
CA ASP A 47 -7.05 2.40 -12.57
C ASP A 47 -7.78 1.62 -11.47
N HIS A 48 -8.93 1.03 -11.83
CA HIS A 48 -9.74 0.20 -10.94
C HIS A 48 -9.52 -1.31 -11.17
N SER A 49 -8.57 -1.72 -12.02
CA SER A 49 -8.33 -3.12 -12.39
C SER A 49 -7.99 -4.02 -11.20
N VAL A 50 -7.19 -3.51 -10.26
CA VAL A 50 -6.83 -4.23 -9.03
C VAL A 50 -8.08 -4.54 -8.20
N TRP A 51 -8.94 -3.55 -8.00
CA TRP A 51 -10.19 -3.70 -7.25
C TRP A 51 -11.17 -4.65 -7.95
N ASP A 52 -11.34 -4.51 -9.26
CA ASP A 52 -12.17 -5.40 -10.07
C ASP A 52 -11.69 -6.86 -10.00
N GLY A 53 -10.37 -7.08 -10.08
CA GLY A 53 -9.77 -8.40 -9.93
C GLY A 53 -10.02 -9.02 -8.56
N LEU A 54 -9.90 -8.23 -7.48
CA LEU A 54 -10.21 -8.67 -6.12
C LEU A 54 -11.69 -9.03 -5.96
N LEU A 55 -12.60 -8.21 -6.50
CA LEU A 55 -14.04 -8.51 -6.49
C LEU A 55 -14.35 -9.80 -7.23
N LYS A 56 -13.81 -10.01 -8.44
CA LYS A 56 -14.00 -11.26 -9.21
C LYS A 56 -13.49 -12.50 -8.48
N LYS A 57 -12.46 -12.36 -7.64
CA LYS A 57 -11.88 -13.46 -6.86
C LYS A 57 -12.71 -13.80 -5.63
N TYR A 58 -13.24 -12.79 -4.96
CA TYR A 58 -13.79 -12.92 -3.61
C TYR A 58 -15.30 -12.71 -3.48
N VAL A 59 -15.98 -12.21 -4.50
CA VAL A 59 -17.42 -12.01 -4.53
C VAL A 59 -18.07 -13.04 -5.45
N ASP A 60 -19.10 -13.72 -4.98
CA ASP A 60 -19.86 -14.66 -5.79
C ASP A 60 -20.96 -13.97 -6.62
N ASP A 61 -21.67 -14.76 -7.42
CA ASP A 61 -22.78 -14.31 -8.29
C ASP A 61 -23.98 -13.75 -7.52
N LYS A 62 -24.05 -14.00 -6.20
CA LYS A 62 -25.07 -13.48 -5.28
C LYS A 62 -24.60 -12.24 -4.54
N GLY A 63 -23.38 -11.76 -4.80
CA GLY A 63 -22.79 -10.61 -4.11
C GLY A 63 -22.23 -10.94 -2.72
N MET A 64 -22.08 -12.22 -2.37
CA MET A 64 -21.55 -12.63 -1.08
C MET A 64 -20.02 -12.62 -1.11
N VAL A 65 -19.42 -11.98 -0.12
CA VAL A 65 -17.96 -11.83 -0.02
C VAL A 65 -17.34 -12.94 0.82
N LYS A 66 -16.31 -13.60 0.29
CA LYS A 66 -15.53 -14.65 0.96
C LYS A 66 -14.48 -14.06 1.93
N TYR A 67 -14.92 -13.27 2.92
CA TYR A 67 -14.03 -12.52 3.83
C TYR A 67 -12.94 -13.36 4.49
N LYS A 68 -13.27 -14.57 4.97
CA LYS A 68 -12.28 -15.46 5.60
C LYS A 68 -11.14 -15.84 4.65
N ALA A 69 -11.45 -16.12 3.39
CA ALA A 69 -10.45 -16.48 2.38
C ALA A 69 -9.66 -15.26 1.88
N TRP A 70 -10.26 -14.07 1.91
CA TRP A 70 -9.56 -12.83 1.58
C TRP A 70 -8.58 -12.45 2.70
N LYS A 71 -9.04 -12.49 3.96
CA LYS A 71 -8.23 -12.14 5.14
C LYS A 71 -6.97 -13.00 5.27
N THR A 72 -7.00 -14.27 4.87
CA THR A 72 -5.85 -15.17 4.95
C THR A 72 -4.85 -15.01 3.80
N ASN A 73 -5.19 -14.26 2.75
CA ASN A 73 -4.29 -14.00 1.64
C ASN A 73 -3.60 -12.64 1.79
N THR A 74 -2.39 -12.65 2.35
CA THR A 74 -1.61 -11.43 2.60
C THR A 74 -1.34 -10.62 1.33
N GLY A 75 -1.13 -11.27 0.19
CA GLY A 75 -0.90 -10.60 -1.08
C GLY A 75 -2.12 -9.81 -1.55
N ASP A 76 -3.30 -10.39 -1.41
CA ASP A 76 -4.55 -9.73 -1.81
C ASP A 76 -5.00 -8.66 -0.82
N THR A 77 -4.68 -8.82 0.49
CA THR A 77 -4.88 -7.71 1.45
C THR A 77 -3.96 -6.54 1.16
N GLN A 78 -2.72 -6.80 0.71
CA GLN A 78 -1.79 -5.76 0.33
C GLN A 78 -2.21 -5.08 -0.99
N ALA A 79 -2.74 -5.84 -1.95
CA ALA A 79 -3.30 -5.29 -3.19
C ALA A 79 -4.47 -4.33 -2.91
N LEU A 80 -5.34 -4.66 -1.94
CA LEU A 80 -6.39 -3.75 -1.48
C LEU A 80 -5.82 -2.45 -0.89
N ASP A 81 -4.76 -2.54 -0.09
CA ASP A 81 -4.11 -1.36 0.50
C ASP A 81 -3.47 -0.46 -0.57
N GLN A 82 -2.85 -1.06 -1.58
CA GLN A 82 -2.29 -0.32 -2.73
C GLN A 82 -3.38 0.40 -3.52
N TYR A 83 -4.52 -0.25 -3.75
CA TYR A 83 -5.66 0.36 -4.40
C TYR A 83 -6.22 1.55 -3.59
N LEU A 84 -6.40 1.40 -2.28
CA LEU A 84 -6.83 2.51 -1.41
C LEU A 84 -5.83 3.68 -1.41
N ALA A 85 -4.53 3.37 -1.42
CA ALA A 85 -3.49 4.38 -1.56
C ALA A 85 -3.58 5.11 -2.91
N GLN A 86 -3.84 4.41 -4.01
CA GLN A 86 -4.05 5.02 -5.32
C GLN A 86 -5.25 5.97 -5.32
N LEU A 87 -6.38 5.58 -4.72
CA LEU A 87 -7.56 6.45 -4.63
C LEU A 87 -7.26 7.77 -3.90
N SER A 88 -6.35 7.76 -2.93
CA SER A 88 -5.94 8.97 -2.20
C SER A 88 -5.22 10.02 -3.07
N HIS A 89 -4.75 9.64 -4.27
CA HIS A 89 -4.14 10.56 -5.23
C HIS A 89 -5.17 11.27 -6.13
N SER A 90 -6.46 10.98 -6.00
CA SER A 90 -7.49 11.61 -6.80
C SER A 90 -7.57 13.13 -6.55
N ASN A 91 -7.75 13.92 -7.62
CA ASN A 91 -8.15 15.33 -7.50
C ASN A 91 -9.68 15.52 -7.43
N GLY A 92 -10.46 14.43 -7.50
CA GLY A 92 -11.92 14.44 -7.49
C GLY A 92 -12.58 15.04 -8.74
N LYS A 93 -11.83 15.42 -9.77
CA LYS A 93 -12.35 16.05 -10.98
C LYS A 93 -12.73 14.99 -12.03
N GLY A 94 -13.93 15.13 -12.57
CA GLY A 94 -14.51 14.26 -13.57
C GLY A 94 -15.99 14.59 -13.80
N THR A 95 -16.64 13.86 -14.70
CA THR A 95 -18.09 13.95 -14.88
C THR A 95 -18.83 13.50 -13.63
N LYS A 96 -20.13 13.79 -13.55
CA LYS A 96 -20.97 13.36 -12.43
C LYS A 96 -20.97 11.84 -12.26
N GLU A 97 -20.96 11.10 -13.37
CA GLU A 97 -20.95 9.64 -13.41
C GLU A 97 -19.60 9.10 -12.90
N GLN A 98 -18.49 9.73 -13.30
CA GLN A 98 -17.15 9.38 -12.81
C GLN A 98 -17.03 9.61 -11.30
N GLN A 99 -17.54 10.73 -10.79
CA GLN A 99 -17.57 11.01 -9.36
C GLN A 99 -18.40 9.98 -8.59
N LEU A 100 -19.60 9.65 -9.10
CA LEU A 100 -20.46 8.65 -8.48
C LEU A 100 -19.77 7.27 -8.41
N ALA A 101 -19.21 6.81 -9.53
CA ALA A 101 -18.52 5.53 -9.59
C ALA A 101 -17.30 5.50 -8.65
N PHE A 102 -16.51 6.57 -8.63
CA PHE A 102 -15.35 6.71 -7.74
C PHE A 102 -15.76 6.57 -6.27
N TRP A 103 -16.77 7.32 -5.82
CA TRP A 103 -17.18 7.30 -4.41
C TRP A 103 -17.81 5.97 -3.98
N ILE A 104 -18.57 5.32 -4.86
CA ILE A 104 -19.08 3.97 -4.60
C ILE A 104 -17.93 2.97 -4.42
N ASN A 105 -16.95 3.00 -5.32
CA ASN A 105 -15.79 2.12 -5.25
C ASN A 105 -14.92 2.40 -4.02
N ALA A 106 -14.69 3.68 -3.69
CA ALA A 106 -13.93 4.07 -2.51
C ALA A 106 -14.62 3.61 -1.21
N TYR A 107 -15.92 3.86 -1.08
CA TYR A 107 -16.71 3.41 0.07
C TYR A 107 -16.64 1.89 0.23
N ASN A 108 -16.94 1.13 -0.83
CA ASN A 108 -16.95 -0.32 -0.78
C ASN A 108 -15.58 -0.90 -0.41
N ALA A 109 -14.49 -0.37 -0.99
CA ALA A 109 -13.14 -0.83 -0.69
C ALA A 109 -12.72 -0.55 0.76
N VAL A 110 -13.06 0.63 1.29
CA VAL A 110 -12.81 0.97 2.70
C VAL A 110 -13.63 0.08 3.63
N THR A 111 -14.90 -0.16 3.33
CA THR A 111 -15.74 -1.06 4.13
C THR A 111 -15.19 -2.48 4.15
N VAL A 112 -14.78 -3.02 2.99
CA VAL A 112 -14.14 -4.34 2.93
C VAL A 112 -12.86 -4.34 3.75
N LYS A 113 -11.99 -3.32 3.63
CA LYS A 113 -10.77 -3.22 4.43
C LYS A 113 -11.06 -3.26 5.93
N GLY A 114 -12.06 -2.52 6.40
CA GLY A 114 -12.50 -2.56 7.80
C GLY A 114 -12.93 -3.96 8.23
N ILE A 115 -13.79 -4.63 7.45
CA ILE A 115 -14.24 -6.00 7.77
C ILE A 115 -13.07 -7.00 7.82
N LEU A 116 -12.04 -6.82 6.99
CA LEU A 116 -10.85 -7.70 7.02
C LEU A 116 -9.99 -7.47 8.27
N GLN A 117 -10.13 -6.35 8.97
CA GLN A 117 -9.40 -6.03 10.20
C GLN A 117 -10.08 -6.57 11.46
N GLU A 118 -11.40 -6.76 11.43
CA GLU A 118 -12.19 -7.46 12.46
C GLU A 118 -11.89 -8.97 12.49
#